data_AF-A0A9E7TJ95-F1
#
_entry.id   AF-A0A9E7TJ95-F1
#
_cell.length_a   1.000
_cell.length_b   1.000
_cell.length_c   1.000
_cell.angle_alpha   90.00
_cell.angle_beta   90.00
_cell.angle_gamma   90.00
#
_symmetry.space_group_name_H-M   'P 1'
#
loop_
_entity.id
_entity.type
_entity.pdbx_description
1 polymer ?
#
loop_
_entity_poly.entity_id
_entity_poly.type
_entity_poly.pdbx_seq_one_letter_code
_entity_poly.pdbx_strand_id
1 'polypeptide(L)'
;MKEDTDKIKVKIASKSKSGSAVSISIIADYLNTLQTIMYISGDYLEGNKYRTGGNFPNSVKKRCDLVVNNLNYGSFEAIIGLSDSQTSLPFPDFPEKGTIGKRALKMTEEIIKISSGQDEIASNIFDILPDEFRVHKCLQALDTIWPDEKSEFTLDVGFNEYRIKLDPVRKPIIQQAIKKKPEKYQGKVTGRLIDIRVDRKRRCIIDTPDGEVNCNYEQDLQDVIFHNLTKLVTISGMIEQEKNKYTIEITDKTALQPTDSLLISEVDFGEGNINKLTHPLKILVEYEDESESYIISNEEFKLLAIVPNLKEGIEEISEELIVLYKEYVNEDVSNLTESAIQLREQLLKLFGEVS
;
A
#
# COMPACT_ATOMS: atom_id res chain seq x y z
N MET A 1 -10.43 35.17 -8.20
CA MET A 1 -11.51 34.26 -7.76
C MET A 1 -10.86 32.91 -7.52
N LYS A 2 -10.86 32.38 -6.29
CA LYS A 2 -10.35 31.05 -5.99
C LYS A 2 -11.45 30.05 -6.35
N GLU A 3 -11.23 29.22 -7.37
CA GLU A 3 -12.12 28.10 -7.66
C GLU A 3 -12.07 27.10 -6.50
N ASP A 4 -13.26 26.68 -6.10
CA ASP A 4 -13.58 25.90 -4.91
C ASP A 4 -13.51 24.40 -5.30
N THR A 5 -12.30 23.92 -5.66
CA THR A 5 -12.06 22.69 -6.47
C THR A 5 -12.05 21.35 -5.72
N ASP A 6 -12.45 21.29 -4.45
CA ASP A 6 -12.34 20.07 -3.62
C ASP A 6 -13.68 19.65 -2.97
N LYS A 7 -14.78 19.67 -3.74
CA LYS A 7 -16.12 19.34 -3.23
C LYS A 7 -16.75 18.17 -3.97
N ILE A 8 -17.21 17.18 -3.20
CA ILE A 8 -18.05 16.09 -3.67
C ILE A 8 -19.51 16.43 -3.33
N LYS A 9 -20.40 16.39 -4.32
CA LYS A 9 -21.85 16.57 -4.14
C LYS A 9 -22.51 15.20 -4.23
N VAL A 10 -22.99 14.68 -3.13
CA VAL A 10 -23.68 13.39 -3.10
C VAL A 10 -25.18 13.63 -3.11
N LYS A 11 -25.91 12.87 -3.92
CA LYS A 11 -27.38 12.86 -3.88
C LYS A 11 -27.90 11.43 -3.86
N ILE A 12 -28.72 11.13 -2.84
CA ILE A 12 -29.45 9.87 -2.69
C ILE A 12 -30.94 10.18 -2.69
N ALA A 13 -31.66 9.64 -3.67
CA ALA A 13 -33.10 9.86 -3.81
C ALA A 13 -33.83 8.54 -4.05
N SER A 14 -34.95 8.36 -3.37
CA SER A 14 -35.84 7.22 -3.60
C SER A 14 -36.57 7.34 -4.95
N LYS A 15 -36.78 6.20 -5.60
CA LYS A 15 -37.55 6.05 -6.85
C LYS A 15 -39.06 6.15 -6.61
N SER A 16 -39.54 5.90 -5.39
CA SER A 16 -40.99 5.85 -5.08
C SER A 16 -41.50 7.18 -4.51
N LYS A 17 -42.12 8.01 -5.37
CA LYS A 17 -42.65 9.38 -5.07
C LYS A 17 -41.62 10.35 -4.47
N SER A 18 -41.64 11.61 -4.91
CA SER A 18 -40.76 12.65 -4.34
C SER A 18 -40.99 12.78 -2.84
N GLY A 19 -39.97 12.47 -2.03
CA GLY A 19 -39.99 12.66 -0.58
C GLY A 19 -40.13 11.39 0.27
N SER A 20 -39.99 10.17 -0.27
CA SER A 20 -39.81 8.98 0.57
C SER A 20 -38.43 9.01 1.26
N ALA A 21 -38.43 8.71 2.55
CA ALA A 21 -37.25 8.77 3.41
C ALA A 21 -36.20 7.73 2.99
N VAL A 22 -34.93 8.13 2.98
CA VAL A 22 -33.78 7.24 2.73
C VAL A 22 -33.31 6.68 4.09
N SER A 23 -33.03 5.38 4.15
CA SER A 23 -32.48 4.76 5.37
C SER A 23 -31.11 5.34 5.71
N ILE A 24 -30.90 5.61 7.00
CA ILE A 24 -29.59 6.03 7.54
C ILE A 24 -28.51 4.99 7.21
N SER A 25 -28.85 3.69 7.20
CA SER A 25 -27.89 2.64 6.85
C SER A 25 -27.34 2.82 5.44
N ILE A 26 -28.19 3.14 4.46
CA ILE A 26 -27.78 3.34 3.06
C ILE A 26 -26.88 4.57 2.93
N ILE A 27 -27.22 5.64 3.65
CA ILE A 27 -26.40 6.85 3.70
C ILE A 27 -25.03 6.52 4.30
N ALA A 28 -24.99 5.82 5.43
CA ALA A 28 -23.76 5.44 6.10
C ALA A 28 -22.88 4.52 5.23
N ASP A 29 -23.46 3.49 4.62
CA ASP A 29 -22.77 2.55 3.73
C ASP A 29 -22.15 3.29 2.54
N TYR A 30 -22.92 4.20 1.94
CA TYR A 30 -22.45 5.01 0.82
C TYR A 30 -21.27 5.93 1.19
N LEU A 31 -21.41 6.68 2.29
CA LEU A 31 -20.35 7.55 2.77
C LEU A 31 -19.10 6.76 3.17
N ASN A 32 -19.29 5.59 3.79
CA ASN A 32 -18.21 4.71 4.18
C ASN A 32 -17.49 4.09 2.97
N THR A 33 -18.21 3.73 1.91
CA THR A 33 -17.58 3.28 0.67
C THR A 33 -16.75 4.38 0.03
N LEU A 34 -17.29 5.61 -0.08
CA LEU A 34 -16.51 6.74 -0.60
C LEU A 34 -15.24 6.96 0.24
N GLN A 35 -15.37 6.94 1.56
CA GLN A 35 -14.23 7.06 2.48
C GLN A 35 -13.23 5.92 2.32
N THR A 36 -13.70 4.70 2.08
CA THR A 36 -12.85 3.51 1.90
C THR A 36 -12.03 3.61 0.62
N ILE A 37 -12.64 3.96 -0.52
CA ILE A 37 -11.92 4.14 -1.78
C ILE A 37 -10.89 5.26 -1.63
N MET A 38 -11.29 6.35 -0.97
CA MET A 38 -10.41 7.48 -0.67
C MET A 38 -9.18 7.06 0.16
N TYR A 39 -9.36 6.22 1.19
CA TYR A 39 -8.25 5.67 1.96
C TYR A 39 -7.39 4.68 1.18
N ILE A 40 -7.96 3.85 0.30
CA ILE A 40 -7.19 2.94 -0.56
C ILE A 40 -6.26 3.74 -1.49
N SER A 41 -6.80 4.80 -2.12
CA SER A 41 -6.03 5.72 -2.96
C SER A 41 -4.96 6.46 -2.17
N GLY A 42 -5.29 6.99 -0.99
CA GLY A 42 -4.34 7.67 -0.11
C GLY A 42 -3.20 6.76 0.35
N ASP A 43 -3.51 5.52 0.73
CA ASP A 43 -2.54 4.52 1.17
C ASP A 43 -1.59 4.09 0.05
N TYR A 44 -2.06 4.02 -1.19
CA TYR A 44 -1.21 3.81 -2.37
C TYR A 44 -0.29 5.01 -2.62
N LEU A 45 -0.82 6.23 -2.54
CA LEU A 45 -0.07 7.46 -2.77
C LEU A 45 1.02 7.72 -1.71
N GLU A 46 0.86 7.19 -0.49
CA GLU A 46 1.90 7.19 0.54
C GLU A 46 2.99 6.13 0.31
N GLY A 47 2.83 5.23 -0.67
CA GLY A 47 3.79 4.19 -1.00
C GLY A 47 3.75 2.99 -0.06
N ASN A 48 2.65 2.81 0.70
CA ASN A 48 2.50 1.68 1.61
C ASN A 48 2.30 0.38 0.82
N LYS A 49 2.89 -0.72 1.31
CA LYS A 49 2.61 -2.07 0.79
C LYS A 49 1.11 -2.40 0.98
N TYR A 50 0.55 -3.17 0.05
CA TYR A 50 -0.81 -3.68 0.20
C TYR A 50 -0.94 -4.53 1.47
N ARG A 51 -2.06 -4.37 2.18
CA ARG A 51 -2.36 -5.11 3.40
C ARG A 51 -3.66 -5.88 3.23
N THR A 52 -3.66 -7.14 3.63
CA THR A 52 -4.84 -8.02 3.57
C THR A 52 -5.90 -7.60 4.59
N GLY A 53 -5.50 -7.08 5.75
CA GLY A 53 -6.39 -6.56 6.79
C GLY A 53 -5.78 -5.46 7.67
N GLY A 54 -6.53 -5.03 8.69
CA GLY A 54 -6.13 -3.99 9.64
C GLY A 54 -6.57 -2.57 9.26
N ASN A 55 -6.38 -1.64 10.19
CA ASN A 55 -6.74 -0.23 10.02
C ASN A 55 -5.80 0.50 9.04
N PHE A 56 -6.31 1.48 8.29
CA PHE A 56 -5.45 2.41 7.54
C PHE A 56 -4.55 3.24 8.48
N PRO A 57 -3.32 3.60 8.08
CA PRO A 57 -2.41 4.41 8.86
C PRO A 57 -3.06 5.72 9.29
N ASN A 58 -2.67 6.21 10.46
CA ASN A 58 -3.17 7.50 10.96
C ASN A 58 -2.79 8.67 10.04
N SER A 59 -1.66 8.57 9.32
CA SER A 59 -1.27 9.52 8.27
C SER A 59 -2.31 9.59 7.16
N VAL A 60 -2.67 8.44 6.58
CA VAL A 60 -3.70 8.31 5.54
C VAL A 60 -5.04 8.82 6.03
N LYS A 61 -5.48 8.36 7.22
CA LYS A 61 -6.74 8.79 7.83
C LYS A 61 -6.79 10.31 7.95
N LYS A 62 -5.79 10.92 8.58
CA LYS A 62 -5.74 12.37 8.77
C LYS A 62 -5.74 13.15 7.45
N ARG A 63 -5.09 12.63 6.40
CA ARG A 63 -4.94 13.35 5.12
C ARG A 63 -6.09 13.17 4.14
N CYS A 64 -6.85 12.08 4.28
CA CYS A 64 -7.84 11.64 3.31
C CYS A 64 -9.25 11.52 3.91
N ASP A 65 -9.45 11.97 5.14
CA ASP A 65 -10.75 11.95 5.82
C ASP A 65 -11.73 12.94 5.17
N LEU A 66 -12.96 12.49 4.95
CA LEU A 66 -14.04 13.21 4.30
C LEU A 66 -15.06 13.67 5.34
N VAL A 67 -15.41 14.94 5.31
CA VAL A 67 -16.38 15.55 6.22
C VAL A 67 -17.57 16.12 5.46
N VAL A 68 -18.75 15.97 6.05
CA VAL A 68 -19.98 16.58 5.54
C VAL A 68 -19.98 18.06 5.92
N ASN A 69 -19.80 18.93 4.92
CA ASN A 69 -19.78 20.38 5.08
C ASN A 69 -21.19 20.99 5.09
N ASN A 70 -22.13 20.39 4.37
CA ASN A 70 -23.51 20.87 4.31
C ASN A 70 -24.47 19.71 3.98
N LEU A 71 -25.71 19.80 4.47
CA LEU A 71 -26.75 18.80 4.30
C LEU A 71 -28.09 19.48 3.99
N ASN A 72 -28.70 19.12 2.85
CA ASN A 72 -30.03 19.58 2.46
C ASN A 72 -31.10 18.55 2.84
N TYR A 73 -32.24 19.01 3.36
CA TYR A 73 -33.34 18.16 3.83
C TYR A 73 -34.40 17.90 2.73
N GLY A 74 -34.95 16.67 2.67
CA GLY A 74 -36.04 16.25 1.76
C GLY A 74 -35.68 15.10 0.81
N SER A 75 -34.40 15.00 0.45
CA SER A 75 -33.66 13.87 -0.12
C SER A 75 -32.23 14.02 0.39
N PHE A 76 -31.49 12.96 0.70
CA PHE A 76 -30.13 13.14 1.24
C PHE A 76 -29.24 13.75 0.15
N GLU A 77 -28.99 15.05 0.25
CA GLU A 77 -28.02 15.75 -0.59
C GLU A 77 -26.98 16.39 0.34
N ALA A 78 -25.73 16.00 0.15
CA ALA A 78 -24.62 16.40 1.02
C ALA A 78 -23.49 16.98 0.18
N ILE A 79 -22.87 18.04 0.70
CA ILE A 79 -21.59 18.55 0.19
C ILE A 79 -20.51 18.00 1.11
N ILE A 80 -19.63 17.19 0.57
CA ILE A 80 -18.53 16.55 1.28
C ILE A 80 -17.22 17.19 0.80
N GLY A 81 -16.29 17.40 1.72
CA GLY A 81 -14.94 17.87 1.40
C GLY A 81 -13.90 17.19 2.30
N LEU A 82 -12.62 17.50 2.06
CA LEU A 82 -11.54 17.03 2.93
C LEU A 82 -11.63 17.68 4.31
N SER A 83 -11.44 16.89 5.37
CA SER A 83 -11.50 17.35 6.77
C SER A 83 -10.41 18.36 7.11
N ASP A 84 -9.25 18.21 6.49
CA ASP A 84 -8.09 19.08 6.69
C ASP A 84 -7.92 19.98 5.46
N SER A 85 -7.85 21.30 5.67
CA SER A 85 -7.34 22.23 4.66
C SER A 85 -5.83 22.00 4.56
N GLN A 86 -5.42 20.87 3.98
CA GLN A 86 -4.06 20.36 3.95
C GLN A 86 -3.08 21.50 3.59
N THR A 87 -2.42 22.07 4.62
CA THR A 87 -1.40 23.12 4.51
C THR A 87 -0.01 22.56 4.19
N SER A 88 0.08 21.25 3.99
CA SER A 88 1.30 20.60 3.51
C SER A 88 1.67 21.20 2.15
N LEU A 89 2.91 21.66 2.04
CA LEU A 89 3.49 22.04 0.75
C LEU A 89 3.25 20.89 -0.24
N PRO A 90 2.82 21.18 -1.48
CA PRO A 90 2.91 20.22 -2.56
C PRO A 90 4.29 19.53 -2.54
N PHE A 91 4.36 18.24 -2.87
CA PHE A 91 5.65 17.55 -2.94
C PHE A 91 6.64 18.40 -3.75
N PRO A 92 7.87 18.66 -3.25
CA PRO A 92 8.85 19.51 -3.94
C PRO A 92 9.08 19.09 -5.40
N ASP A 93 8.97 17.79 -5.67
CA ASP A 93 9.16 17.21 -7.00
C ASP A 93 7.96 17.37 -7.93
N PHE A 94 6.76 17.66 -7.40
CA PHE A 94 5.52 17.81 -8.18
C PHE A 94 4.56 18.87 -7.59
N PRO A 95 4.95 20.16 -7.58
CA PRO A 95 4.20 21.18 -6.87
C PRO A 95 2.80 21.45 -7.44
N GLU A 96 2.59 21.12 -8.71
CA GLU A 96 1.31 21.32 -9.40
C GLU A 96 0.28 20.19 -9.15
N LYS A 97 0.70 19.06 -8.54
CA LYS A 97 -0.16 17.88 -8.35
C LYS A 97 -1.04 17.93 -7.10
N GLY A 98 -0.88 18.94 -6.24
CA GLY A 98 -1.67 19.09 -5.01
C GLY A 98 -1.26 18.15 -3.87
N THR A 99 -2.01 18.19 -2.76
CA THR A 99 -1.77 17.40 -1.54
C THR A 99 -2.19 15.93 -1.73
N ILE A 100 -1.79 15.03 -0.82
CA ILE A 100 -2.18 13.60 -0.88
C ILE A 100 -3.70 13.47 -0.90
N GLY A 101 -4.41 14.20 -0.04
CA GLY A 101 -5.88 14.23 -0.04
C GLY A 101 -6.46 14.65 -1.40
N LYS A 102 -5.98 15.74 -2.00
CA LYS A 102 -6.44 16.19 -3.33
C LYS A 102 -6.20 15.15 -4.43
N ARG A 103 -5.02 14.51 -4.41
CA ARG A 103 -4.66 13.45 -5.37
C ARG A 103 -5.52 12.21 -5.19
N ALA A 104 -5.75 11.79 -3.95
CA ALA A 104 -6.63 10.67 -3.62
C ALA A 104 -8.09 10.95 -4.03
N LEU A 105 -8.56 12.19 -3.87
CA LEU A 105 -9.88 12.62 -4.31
C LEU A 105 -10.03 12.48 -5.82
N LYS A 106 -9.07 13.01 -6.58
CA LYS A 106 -9.04 12.88 -8.05
C LYS A 106 -8.95 11.43 -8.51
N MET A 107 -8.19 10.59 -7.81
CA MET A 107 -8.13 9.15 -8.10
C MET A 107 -9.48 8.46 -7.82
N THR A 108 -10.14 8.81 -6.71
CA THR A 108 -11.47 8.30 -6.35
C THR A 108 -12.52 8.68 -7.40
N GLU A 109 -12.49 9.92 -7.87
CA GLU A 109 -13.31 10.41 -8.96
C GLU A 109 -13.12 9.58 -10.24
N GLU A 110 -11.88 9.41 -10.71
CA GLU A 110 -11.60 8.65 -11.93
C GLU A 110 -12.00 7.18 -11.78
N ILE A 111 -11.80 6.56 -10.60
CA ILE A 111 -12.29 5.20 -10.30
C ILE A 111 -13.81 5.09 -10.50
N ILE A 112 -14.58 6.03 -9.95
CA ILE A 112 -16.05 6.03 -10.09
C ILE A 112 -16.48 6.28 -11.54
N LYS A 113 -15.79 7.19 -12.23
CA LYS A 113 -16.04 7.53 -13.64
C LYS A 113 -15.79 6.34 -14.57
N ILE A 114 -14.65 5.67 -14.42
CA ILE A 114 -14.32 4.43 -15.15
C ILE A 114 -15.42 3.37 -14.90
N SER A 115 -15.76 3.14 -13.64
CA SER A 115 -16.79 2.15 -13.26
C SER A 115 -18.16 2.48 -13.89
N SER A 116 -18.48 3.76 -14.04
CA SER A 116 -19.77 4.21 -14.57
C SER A 116 -19.90 4.10 -16.09
N GLY A 117 -18.80 4.08 -16.85
CA GLY A 117 -18.86 4.30 -18.30
C GLY A 117 -17.97 3.43 -19.19
N GLN A 118 -17.05 2.64 -18.64
CA GLN A 118 -16.08 1.88 -19.44
C GLN A 118 -16.16 0.38 -19.17
N ASP A 119 -16.12 -0.47 -20.20
CA ASP A 119 -16.36 -1.91 -20.02
C ASP A 119 -15.17 -2.65 -19.38
N GLU A 120 -13.93 -2.26 -19.70
CA GLU A 120 -12.71 -2.84 -19.13
C GLU A 120 -12.34 -2.22 -17.77
N ILE A 121 -13.30 -2.19 -16.84
CA ILE A 121 -13.22 -1.45 -15.56
C ILE A 121 -11.92 -1.77 -14.80
N ALA A 122 -11.61 -3.06 -14.60
CA ALA A 122 -10.44 -3.46 -13.81
C ALA A 122 -9.12 -3.00 -14.44
N SER A 123 -8.98 -3.11 -15.76
CA SER A 123 -7.77 -2.67 -16.47
C SER A 123 -7.60 -1.16 -16.40
N ASN A 124 -8.69 -0.42 -16.64
CA ASN A 124 -8.63 1.04 -16.67
C ASN A 124 -8.42 1.64 -15.26
N ILE A 125 -8.94 1.00 -14.21
CA ILE A 125 -8.59 1.38 -12.82
C ILE A 125 -7.13 1.04 -12.54
N PHE A 126 -6.61 -0.08 -13.04
CA PHE A 126 -5.21 -0.46 -12.85
C PHE A 126 -4.24 0.55 -13.45
N ASP A 127 -4.58 1.18 -14.58
CA ASP A 127 -3.75 2.22 -15.20
C ASP A 127 -3.53 3.46 -14.29
N ILE A 128 -4.46 3.73 -13.37
CA ILE A 128 -4.35 4.84 -12.39
C ILE A 128 -3.97 4.37 -10.98
N LEU A 129 -4.18 3.09 -10.68
CA LEU A 129 -3.89 2.43 -9.41
C LEU A 129 -3.28 1.06 -9.73
N PRO A 130 -1.98 0.99 -10.09
CA PRO A 130 -1.32 -0.21 -10.61
C PRO A 130 -1.05 -1.24 -9.51
N ASP A 131 -2.10 -1.71 -8.85
CA ASP A 131 -2.12 -2.70 -7.79
C ASP A 131 -3.46 -3.43 -7.86
N GLU A 132 -3.49 -4.61 -8.49
CA GLU A 132 -4.73 -5.37 -8.71
C GLU A 132 -5.43 -5.71 -7.39
N PHE A 133 -4.70 -5.86 -6.28
CA PHE A 133 -5.30 -6.11 -4.98
C PHE A 133 -6.08 -4.89 -4.48
N ARG A 134 -5.51 -3.69 -4.64
CA ARG A 134 -6.21 -2.44 -4.34
C ARG A 134 -7.37 -2.18 -5.30
N VAL A 135 -7.17 -2.43 -6.61
CA VAL A 135 -8.25 -2.36 -7.61
C VAL A 135 -9.41 -3.28 -7.20
N HIS A 136 -9.11 -4.53 -6.84
CA HIS A 136 -10.10 -5.50 -6.40
C HIS A 136 -10.86 -5.02 -5.16
N LYS A 137 -10.17 -4.46 -4.15
CA LYS A 137 -10.84 -3.84 -2.97
C LYS A 137 -11.72 -2.65 -3.35
N CYS A 138 -11.28 -1.79 -4.26
CA CYS A 138 -12.10 -0.68 -4.75
C CYS A 138 -13.38 -1.20 -5.43
N LEU A 139 -13.27 -2.23 -6.28
CA LEU A 139 -14.42 -2.84 -6.95
C LEU A 139 -15.39 -3.48 -5.95
N GLN A 140 -14.89 -4.19 -4.93
CA GLN A 140 -15.73 -4.75 -3.86
C GLN A 140 -16.48 -3.65 -3.08
N ALA A 141 -15.79 -2.55 -2.75
CA ALA A 141 -16.40 -1.41 -2.08
C ALA A 141 -17.51 -0.78 -2.95
N LEU A 142 -17.28 -0.66 -4.26
CA LEU A 142 -18.26 -0.16 -5.22
C LEU A 142 -19.47 -1.08 -5.37
N ASP A 143 -19.29 -2.40 -5.49
CA ASP A 143 -20.39 -3.37 -5.64
C ASP A 143 -21.40 -3.30 -4.47
N THR A 144 -20.90 -3.00 -3.26
CA THR A 144 -21.71 -2.85 -2.05
C THR A 144 -22.76 -1.74 -2.19
N ILE A 145 -22.41 -0.63 -2.83
CA ILE A 145 -23.27 0.56 -2.92
C ILE A 145 -23.90 0.75 -4.30
N TRP A 146 -23.39 0.08 -5.34
CA TRP A 146 -23.91 0.24 -6.68
C TRP A 146 -25.36 -0.28 -6.72
N PRO A 147 -26.34 0.52 -7.18
CA PRO A 147 -27.72 0.08 -7.20
C PRO A 147 -27.88 -1.08 -8.18
N ASP A 148 -28.76 -2.02 -7.87
CA ASP A 148 -29.24 -3.01 -8.84
C ASP A 148 -30.59 -2.57 -9.44
N GLU A 149 -31.12 -3.34 -10.39
CA GLU A 149 -32.41 -3.04 -11.03
C GLU A 149 -33.57 -2.98 -10.04
N LYS A 150 -33.47 -3.73 -8.93
CA LYS A 150 -34.48 -3.83 -7.87
C LYS A 150 -34.34 -2.73 -6.81
N SER A 151 -33.23 -2.01 -6.79
CA SER A 151 -32.97 -0.96 -5.81
C SER A 151 -34.04 0.12 -5.88
N GLU A 152 -34.58 0.48 -4.72
CA GLU A 152 -35.58 1.54 -4.61
C GLU A 152 -34.95 2.93 -4.63
N PHE A 153 -33.63 3.04 -4.76
CA PHE A 153 -32.90 4.30 -4.67
C PHE A 153 -32.10 4.60 -5.94
N THR A 154 -31.84 5.87 -6.14
CA THR A 154 -30.94 6.42 -7.14
C THR A 154 -29.80 7.13 -6.43
N LEU A 155 -28.59 6.95 -6.96
CA LEU A 155 -27.36 7.50 -6.40
C LEU A 155 -26.67 8.31 -7.49
N ASP A 156 -26.42 9.58 -7.18
CA ASP A 156 -25.61 10.47 -8.01
C ASP A 156 -24.41 10.95 -7.20
N VAL A 157 -23.21 10.86 -7.78
CA VAL A 157 -21.99 11.47 -7.23
C VAL A 157 -21.59 12.61 -8.14
N GLY A 158 -21.52 13.81 -7.60
CA GLY A 158 -20.94 14.96 -8.26
C GLY A 158 -19.53 15.20 -7.78
N PHE A 159 -18.61 15.43 -8.71
CA PHE A 159 -17.30 15.98 -8.41
C PHE A 159 -17.22 17.29 -9.18
N ASN A 160 -17.01 18.41 -8.48
CA ASN A 160 -17.03 19.75 -9.09
C ASN A 160 -18.33 20.03 -9.88
N GLU A 161 -18.23 20.20 -11.22
CA GLU A 161 -19.35 20.59 -12.09
C GLU A 161 -20.11 19.41 -12.73
N TYR A 162 -19.54 18.20 -12.75
CA TYR A 162 -20.18 17.02 -13.37
C TYR A 162 -20.80 16.12 -12.31
N ARG A 163 -21.90 15.45 -12.71
CA ARG A 163 -22.60 14.44 -11.91
C ARG A 163 -22.56 13.10 -12.64
N ILE A 164 -22.12 12.08 -11.93
CA ILE A 164 -22.09 10.69 -12.36
C ILE A 164 -23.28 9.99 -11.70
N LYS A 165 -24.21 9.53 -12.53
CA LYS A 165 -25.32 8.68 -12.10
C LYS A 165 -24.83 7.24 -12.02
N LEU A 166 -25.02 6.58 -10.88
CA LEU A 166 -24.68 5.18 -10.70
C LEU A 166 -25.79 4.34 -11.35
N ASP A 167 -25.60 4.00 -12.62
CA ASP A 167 -26.60 3.26 -13.40
C ASP A 167 -26.63 1.77 -12.97
N PRO A 168 -27.80 1.22 -12.60
CA PRO A 168 -27.95 -0.19 -12.26
C PRO A 168 -27.41 -1.19 -13.29
N VAL A 169 -27.43 -0.84 -14.57
CA VAL A 169 -26.92 -1.69 -15.66
C VAL A 169 -25.41 -1.97 -15.51
N ARG A 170 -24.69 -1.12 -14.77
CA ARG A 170 -23.24 -1.26 -14.55
C ARG A 170 -22.90 -2.27 -13.45
N LYS A 171 -23.82 -2.60 -12.54
CA LYS A 171 -23.53 -3.50 -11.40
C LYS A 171 -23.05 -4.89 -11.85
N PRO A 172 -23.68 -5.58 -12.83
CA PRO A 172 -23.18 -6.87 -13.31
C PRO A 172 -21.76 -6.80 -13.90
N ILE A 173 -21.40 -5.69 -14.54
CA ILE A 173 -20.07 -5.48 -15.13
C ILE A 173 -19.02 -5.35 -14.02
N ILE A 174 -19.33 -4.61 -12.96
CA ILE A 174 -18.47 -4.50 -11.76
C ILE A 174 -18.29 -5.88 -11.11
N GLN A 175 -19.37 -6.64 -10.95
CA GLN A 175 -19.32 -8.00 -10.40
C GLN A 175 -18.50 -8.95 -11.26
N GLN A 176 -18.56 -8.81 -12.58
CA GLN A 176 -17.72 -9.58 -13.50
C GLN A 176 -16.23 -9.21 -13.34
N ALA A 177 -15.92 -7.92 -13.18
CA ALA A 177 -14.55 -7.47 -12.93
C ALA A 177 -13.98 -8.02 -11.60
N ILE A 178 -14.80 -8.12 -10.56
CA ILE A 178 -14.41 -8.72 -9.26
C ILE A 178 -14.05 -10.20 -9.38
N LYS A 179 -14.63 -10.95 -10.34
CA LYS A 179 -14.34 -12.39 -10.46
C LYS A 179 -12.89 -12.67 -10.85
N LYS A 180 -12.18 -11.71 -11.47
CA LYS A 180 -10.75 -11.83 -11.75
C LYS A 180 -9.98 -11.75 -10.43
N LYS A 181 -9.22 -12.80 -10.11
CA LYS A 181 -8.35 -12.78 -8.95
C LYS A 181 -7.17 -11.82 -9.20
N PRO A 182 -6.82 -10.99 -8.22
CA PRO A 182 -5.66 -10.12 -8.33
C PRO A 182 -4.37 -10.94 -8.23
N GLU A 183 -3.46 -10.70 -9.16
CA GLU A 183 -2.16 -11.36 -9.27
C GLU A 183 -1.02 -10.35 -9.46
N LYS A 184 -1.31 -9.12 -9.92
CA LYS A 184 -0.29 -8.13 -10.31
C LYS A 184 -0.33 -6.86 -9.49
N TYR A 185 0.83 -6.30 -9.15
CA TYR A 185 0.94 -4.99 -8.51
C TYR A 185 2.32 -4.37 -8.71
N GLN A 186 2.38 -3.04 -8.73
CA GLN A 186 3.63 -2.30 -8.79
C GLN A 186 4.27 -2.30 -7.39
N GLY A 187 5.55 -2.66 -7.31
CA GLY A 187 6.24 -2.75 -6.03
C GLY A 187 7.75 -2.68 -6.16
N LYS A 188 8.42 -2.92 -5.02
CA LYS A 188 9.86 -3.03 -4.93
C LYS A 188 10.25 -4.33 -4.24
N VAL A 189 11.33 -4.94 -4.72
CA VAL A 189 11.96 -6.12 -4.17
C VAL A 189 13.42 -5.76 -3.88
N THR A 190 13.92 -6.07 -2.70
CA THR A 190 15.34 -5.90 -2.37
C THR A 190 15.95 -7.26 -2.08
N GLY A 191 17.10 -7.53 -2.69
CA GLY A 191 17.76 -8.82 -2.57
C GLY A 191 19.04 -8.91 -3.39
N ARG A 192 19.75 -10.03 -3.28
CA ARG A 192 21.01 -10.26 -3.99
C ARG A 192 20.73 -10.90 -5.34
N LEU A 193 21.34 -10.37 -6.40
CA LEU A 193 21.20 -10.92 -7.74
C LEU A 193 22.13 -12.14 -7.91
N ILE A 194 21.56 -13.34 -7.88
CA ILE A 194 22.31 -14.60 -7.77
C ILE A 194 22.47 -15.36 -9.10
N ASP A 195 21.58 -15.16 -10.06
CA ASP A 195 21.65 -15.84 -11.37
C ASP A 195 21.15 -14.93 -12.50
N ILE A 196 21.67 -15.14 -13.71
CA ILE A 196 21.26 -14.45 -14.93
C ILE A 196 21.22 -15.44 -16.12
N ARG A 197 20.09 -15.43 -16.83
CA ARG A 197 19.91 -16.01 -18.16
C ARG A 197 19.81 -14.90 -19.18
N VAL A 198 20.64 -15.00 -20.22
CA VAL A 198 20.77 -14.02 -21.31
C VAL A 198 20.23 -14.53 -22.65
N ASP A 199 19.53 -15.68 -22.65
CA ASP A 199 18.95 -16.25 -23.85
C ASP A 199 17.66 -15.51 -24.29
N ARG A 200 16.86 -16.09 -25.20
CA ARG A 200 15.61 -15.47 -25.67
C ARG A 200 14.58 -15.23 -24.54
N LYS A 201 14.71 -15.90 -23.40
CA LYS A 201 13.91 -15.72 -22.19
C LYS A 201 14.77 -15.08 -21.09
N ARG A 202 15.25 -13.87 -21.36
CA ARG A 202 16.06 -13.07 -20.44
C ARG A 202 15.41 -13.02 -19.05
N ARG A 203 16.15 -13.51 -18.06
CA ARG A 203 15.68 -13.63 -16.68
C ARG A 203 16.85 -13.53 -15.73
N CYS A 204 16.67 -12.97 -14.55
CA CYS A 204 17.57 -13.14 -13.42
C CYS A 204 16.82 -13.70 -12.20
N ILE A 205 17.55 -14.19 -11.22
CA ILE A 205 17.01 -14.65 -9.94
C ILE A 205 17.58 -13.75 -8.85
N ILE A 206 16.70 -13.32 -7.95
CA ILE A 206 17.04 -12.49 -6.81
C ILE A 206 16.75 -13.31 -5.56
N ASP A 207 17.76 -13.51 -4.71
CA ASP A 207 17.56 -14.02 -3.36
C ASP A 207 17.07 -12.87 -2.48
N THR A 208 15.94 -13.05 -1.78
CA THR A 208 15.30 -12.01 -0.96
C THR A 208 14.89 -12.60 0.38
N PRO A 209 14.61 -11.76 1.40
CA PRO A 209 14.06 -12.25 2.67
C PRO A 209 12.74 -13.05 2.53
N ASP A 210 11.96 -12.77 1.48
CA ASP A 210 10.70 -13.46 1.19
C ASP A 210 10.91 -14.74 0.35
N GLY A 211 12.16 -15.09 0.04
CA GLY A 211 12.57 -16.17 -0.84
C GLY A 211 12.98 -15.70 -2.24
N GLU A 212 13.24 -16.65 -3.14
CA GLU A 212 13.69 -16.33 -4.49
C GLU A 212 12.61 -15.67 -5.34
N VAL A 213 12.97 -14.57 -6.00
CA VAL A 213 12.12 -13.83 -6.93
C VAL A 213 12.69 -13.95 -8.34
N ASN A 214 11.85 -14.37 -9.29
CA ASN A 214 12.23 -14.36 -10.71
C ASN A 214 12.12 -12.94 -11.24
N CYS A 215 13.09 -12.49 -12.01
CA CYS A 215 13.06 -11.17 -12.61
C CYS A 215 13.16 -11.25 -14.13
N ASN A 216 12.16 -10.71 -14.83
CA ASN A 216 12.19 -10.59 -16.29
C ASN A 216 12.65 -9.17 -16.68
N TYR A 217 13.47 -9.08 -17.73
CA TYR A 217 14.04 -7.80 -18.19
C TYR A 217 14.21 -7.76 -19.71
N GLU A 218 14.14 -6.55 -20.28
CA GLU A 218 14.36 -6.29 -21.70
C GLU A 218 15.84 -6.27 -22.09
N GLN A 219 16.14 -6.39 -23.39
CA GLN A 219 17.53 -6.49 -23.88
C GLN A 219 18.41 -5.30 -23.51
N ASP A 220 17.83 -4.11 -23.48
CA ASP A 220 18.51 -2.86 -23.18
C ASP A 220 18.95 -2.75 -21.70
N LEU A 221 18.37 -3.58 -20.82
CA LEU A 221 18.72 -3.69 -19.40
C LEU A 221 19.83 -4.71 -19.13
N GLN A 222 20.20 -5.52 -20.12
CA GLN A 222 21.14 -6.64 -19.94
C GLN A 222 22.48 -6.20 -19.33
N ASP A 223 23.04 -5.08 -19.79
CA ASP A 223 24.29 -4.55 -19.24
C ASP A 223 24.13 -4.16 -17.78
N VAL A 224 23.04 -3.48 -17.41
CA VAL A 224 22.78 -3.04 -16.03
C VAL A 224 22.63 -4.24 -15.10
N ILE A 225 21.92 -5.29 -15.54
CA ILE A 225 21.76 -6.53 -14.78
C ILE A 225 23.12 -7.22 -14.59
N PHE A 226 23.92 -7.34 -15.66
CA PHE A 226 25.23 -7.98 -15.60
C PHE A 226 26.21 -7.26 -14.67
N HIS A 227 26.24 -5.92 -14.68
CA HIS A 227 27.10 -5.13 -13.79
C HIS A 227 26.73 -5.24 -12.30
N ASN A 228 25.53 -5.74 -12.01
CA ASN A 228 25.02 -5.92 -10.65
C ASN A 228 24.85 -7.39 -10.25
N LEU A 229 25.35 -8.33 -11.05
CA LEU A 229 25.49 -9.72 -10.65
C LEU A 229 26.28 -9.81 -9.35
N THR A 230 25.85 -10.71 -8.46
CA THR A 230 26.33 -10.92 -7.09
C THR A 230 26.14 -9.77 -6.09
N LYS A 231 25.62 -8.62 -6.53
CA LYS A 231 25.37 -7.47 -5.65
C LYS A 231 23.97 -7.48 -5.07
N LEU A 232 23.83 -6.84 -3.92
CA LEU A 232 22.53 -6.52 -3.35
C LEU A 232 21.93 -5.32 -4.10
N VAL A 233 20.67 -5.46 -4.51
CA VAL A 233 19.95 -4.48 -5.34
C VAL A 233 18.52 -4.32 -4.85
N THR A 234 17.99 -3.11 -5.02
CA THR A 234 16.55 -2.83 -4.96
C THR A 234 16.03 -2.69 -6.38
N ILE A 235 15.06 -3.54 -6.73
CA ILE A 235 14.39 -3.56 -8.02
C ILE A 235 12.96 -3.06 -7.86
N SER A 236 12.59 -2.06 -8.65
CA SER A 236 11.21 -1.56 -8.76
C SER A 236 10.58 -2.12 -10.03
N GLY A 237 9.30 -2.49 -10.01
CA GLY A 237 8.68 -3.07 -11.20
C GLY A 237 7.28 -3.61 -10.96
N MET A 238 6.77 -4.30 -11.96
CA MET A 238 5.49 -5.01 -11.87
C MET A 238 5.72 -6.40 -11.29
N ILE A 239 5.18 -6.64 -10.10
CA ILE A 239 5.25 -7.92 -9.40
C ILE A 239 3.99 -8.72 -9.75
N GLU A 240 4.19 -9.95 -10.19
CA GLU A 240 3.17 -10.96 -10.44
C GLU A 240 3.34 -12.11 -9.44
N GLN A 241 2.25 -12.49 -8.78
CA GLN A 241 2.21 -13.55 -7.77
C GLN A 241 1.32 -14.70 -8.25
N GLU A 242 1.94 -15.81 -8.66
CA GLU A 242 1.23 -17.03 -9.05
C GLU A 242 1.64 -18.21 -8.15
N LYS A 243 0.70 -18.76 -7.36
CA LYS A 243 0.88 -20.01 -6.58
C LYS A 243 2.23 -20.07 -5.82
N ASN A 244 2.53 -19.02 -5.05
CA ASN A 244 3.77 -18.82 -4.25
C ASN A 244 5.05 -18.52 -5.05
N LYS A 245 4.96 -18.27 -6.36
CA LYS A 245 6.08 -17.73 -7.14
C LYS A 245 5.88 -16.24 -7.34
N TYR A 246 6.92 -15.49 -7.02
CA TYR A 246 7.01 -14.07 -7.29
C TYR A 246 7.84 -13.84 -8.55
N THR A 247 7.28 -13.06 -9.48
CA THR A 247 8.00 -12.58 -10.65
C THR A 247 7.95 -11.06 -10.66
N ILE A 248 9.09 -10.39 -10.87
CA ILE A 248 9.15 -8.94 -11.08
C ILE A 248 9.57 -8.63 -12.52
N GLU A 249 8.83 -7.78 -13.19
CA GLU A 249 9.18 -7.26 -14.52
C GLU A 249 9.77 -5.86 -14.41
N ILE A 250 10.99 -5.70 -14.94
CA ILE A 250 11.71 -4.42 -14.94
C ILE A 250 11.40 -3.68 -16.24
N THR A 251 10.88 -2.47 -16.12
CA THR A 251 10.45 -1.64 -17.26
C THR A 251 11.45 -0.58 -17.68
N ASP A 252 12.46 -0.26 -16.85
CA ASP A 252 13.43 0.78 -17.15
C ASP A 252 14.78 0.60 -16.40
N LYS A 253 15.79 1.39 -16.77
CA LYS A 253 17.14 1.32 -16.18
C LYS A 253 17.23 1.87 -14.75
N THR A 254 16.34 2.77 -14.36
CA THR A 254 16.33 3.40 -13.03
C THR A 254 15.68 2.52 -11.98
N ALA A 255 14.93 1.52 -12.43
CA ALA A 255 14.27 0.54 -11.60
C ALA A 255 15.23 -0.34 -10.79
N LEU A 256 16.48 -0.53 -11.24
CA LEU A 256 17.50 -1.28 -10.51
C LEU A 256 18.49 -0.32 -9.84
N GLN A 257 18.56 -0.39 -8.51
CA GLN A 257 19.43 0.44 -7.69
C GLN A 257 20.31 -0.45 -6.79
N PRO A 258 21.65 -0.36 -6.86
CA PRO A 258 22.52 -1.03 -5.91
C PRO A 258 22.25 -0.53 -4.48
N THR A 259 22.30 -1.43 -3.51
CA THR A 259 22.18 -1.11 -2.09
C THR A 259 23.11 -2.01 -1.29
N ASP A 260 23.45 -1.60 -0.07
CA ASP A 260 24.27 -2.35 0.89
C ASP A 260 23.43 -2.91 2.04
N SER A 261 22.11 -2.69 2.00
CA SER A 261 21.26 -2.92 3.15
C SER A 261 19.81 -3.27 2.83
N LEU A 262 19.21 -3.96 3.79
CA LEU A 262 17.79 -4.27 3.90
C LEU A 262 17.15 -3.36 4.96
N LEU A 263 15.84 -3.15 4.82
CA LEU A 263 15.04 -2.37 5.77
C LEU A 263 13.99 -3.29 6.39
N ILE A 264 14.13 -3.57 7.68
CA ILE A 264 13.12 -4.28 8.46
C ILE A 264 12.19 -3.23 9.07
N SER A 265 10.87 -3.39 8.94
CA SER A 265 9.88 -2.45 9.49
C SER A 265 8.94 -3.09 10.51
N GLU A 266 9.02 -4.41 10.68
CA GLU A 266 8.21 -5.18 11.61
C GLU A 266 8.96 -6.45 12.02
N VAL A 267 8.65 -6.95 13.22
CA VAL A 267 9.23 -8.16 13.81
C VAL A 267 8.08 -9.03 14.31
N ASP A 268 8.09 -10.32 13.97
CA ASP A 268 7.09 -11.29 14.43
C ASP A 268 7.56 -11.92 15.75
N PHE A 269 6.88 -11.60 16.86
CA PHE A 269 7.16 -12.15 18.18
C PHE A 269 6.60 -13.58 18.38
N GLY A 270 6.05 -14.18 17.33
CA GLY A 270 5.41 -15.49 17.35
C GLY A 270 3.90 -15.40 17.58
N GLU A 271 3.19 -16.49 17.28
CA GLU A 271 1.72 -16.60 17.41
C GLU A 271 0.91 -15.53 16.64
N GLY A 272 1.53 -14.92 15.62
CA GLY A 272 0.92 -13.84 14.83
C GLY A 272 1.00 -12.46 15.50
N ASN A 273 1.84 -12.31 16.54
CA ASN A 273 2.09 -11.04 17.20
C ASN A 273 3.16 -10.22 16.46
N ILE A 274 2.74 -9.53 15.40
CA ILE A 274 3.62 -8.69 14.59
C ILE A 274 3.69 -7.28 15.18
N ASN A 275 4.87 -6.92 15.68
CA ASN A 275 5.16 -5.59 16.20
C ASN A 275 5.82 -4.73 15.12
N LYS A 276 5.24 -3.55 14.87
CA LYS A 276 5.78 -2.58 13.92
C LYS A 276 6.82 -1.70 14.59
N LEU A 277 7.93 -1.48 13.89
CA LEU A 277 8.97 -0.56 14.33
C LEU A 277 8.54 0.89 14.03
N THR A 278 8.89 1.83 14.91
CA THR A 278 8.59 3.26 14.74
C THR A 278 9.34 3.87 13.57
N HIS A 279 10.49 3.30 13.23
CA HIS A 279 11.23 3.55 12.01
C HIS A 279 11.84 2.24 11.50
N PRO A 280 12.06 2.09 10.18
CA PRO A 280 12.73 0.92 9.66
C PRO A 280 14.16 0.77 10.22
N LEU A 281 14.52 -0.44 10.60
CA LEU A 281 15.86 -0.81 11.01
C LEU A 281 16.71 -1.14 9.78
N LYS A 282 17.85 -0.45 9.64
CA LYS A 282 18.81 -0.69 8.55
C LYS A 282 19.67 -1.90 8.91
N ILE A 283 19.64 -2.92 8.07
CA ILE A 283 20.44 -4.13 8.20
C ILE A 283 21.46 -4.15 7.08
N LEU A 284 22.75 -4.11 7.41
CA LEU A 284 23.83 -4.23 6.44
C LEU A 284 23.95 -5.69 5.98
N VAL A 285 24.18 -5.88 4.70
CA VAL A 285 24.32 -7.19 4.10
C VAL A 285 25.58 -7.24 3.27
N GLU A 286 26.45 -8.17 3.62
CA GLU A 286 27.63 -8.54 2.86
C GLU A 286 27.54 -10.02 2.50
N TYR A 287 28.16 -10.42 1.40
CA TYR A 287 28.24 -11.82 1.00
C TYR A 287 29.71 -12.21 0.93
N GLU A 288 30.08 -13.26 1.65
CA GLU A 288 31.42 -13.81 1.67
C GLU A 288 31.48 -14.99 0.68
N ASP A 289 32.27 -14.81 -0.38
CA ASP A 289 32.36 -15.77 -1.47
C ASP A 289 33.08 -17.06 -1.04
N GLU A 290 34.02 -16.99 -0.08
CA GLU A 290 34.78 -18.18 0.37
C GLU A 290 33.94 -19.17 1.20
N SER A 291 33.06 -18.64 2.05
CA SER A 291 32.17 -19.44 2.91
C SER A 291 30.77 -19.63 2.34
N GLU A 292 30.48 -19.05 1.17
CA GLU A 292 29.17 -19.05 0.52
C GLU A 292 28.03 -18.63 1.48
N SER A 293 28.29 -17.57 2.25
CA SER A 293 27.40 -17.13 3.33
C SER A 293 27.17 -15.62 3.31
N TYR A 294 25.98 -15.21 3.70
CA TYR A 294 25.67 -13.81 4.01
C TYR A 294 26.15 -13.46 5.41
N ILE A 295 26.77 -12.30 5.54
CA ILE A 295 27.05 -11.63 6.80
C ILE A 295 26.04 -10.50 6.93
N ILE A 296 25.15 -10.61 7.90
CA ILE A 296 24.02 -9.70 8.08
C ILE A 296 24.17 -9.07 9.45
N SER A 297 24.20 -7.74 9.49
CA SER A 297 24.53 -7.03 10.73
C SER A 297 23.75 -5.75 10.93
N ASN A 298 23.62 -5.37 12.21
CA ASN A 298 23.11 -4.08 12.61
C ASN A 298 23.95 -3.50 13.75
N GLU A 299 24.54 -2.34 13.50
CA GLU A 299 25.41 -1.67 14.46
C GLU A 299 24.68 -1.09 15.68
N GLU A 300 23.41 -0.70 15.50
CA GLU A 300 22.61 -0.04 16.53
C GLU A 300 22.31 -0.96 17.71
N PHE A 301 21.92 -2.21 17.43
CA PHE A 301 21.60 -3.23 18.42
C PHE A 301 22.64 -4.36 18.50
N LYS A 302 23.77 -4.20 17.80
CA LYS A 302 24.89 -5.17 17.76
C LYS A 302 24.46 -6.58 17.37
N LEU A 303 23.58 -6.65 16.37
CA LEU A 303 23.07 -7.89 15.81
C LEU A 303 24.03 -8.40 14.73
N LEU A 304 24.24 -9.71 14.67
CA LEU A 304 25.13 -10.33 13.69
C LEU A 304 24.69 -11.77 13.41
N ALA A 305 24.37 -12.05 12.15
CA ALA A 305 24.04 -13.39 11.67
C ALA A 305 24.95 -13.77 10.50
N ILE A 306 25.36 -15.05 10.44
CA ILE A 306 26.10 -15.63 9.31
C ILE A 306 25.30 -16.82 8.79
N VAL A 307 24.70 -16.67 7.61
CA VAL A 307 23.63 -17.55 7.13
C VAL A 307 23.77 -17.88 5.65
N PRO A 308 23.19 -19.00 5.16
CA PRO A 308 23.25 -19.38 3.75
C PRO A 308 22.33 -18.57 2.83
N ASN A 309 21.27 -17.93 3.35
CA ASN A 309 20.34 -17.13 2.54
C ASN A 309 19.77 -15.93 3.32
N LEU A 310 19.25 -14.93 2.59
CA LEU A 310 18.72 -13.71 3.21
C LEU A 310 17.49 -13.95 4.10
N LYS A 311 16.68 -14.96 3.79
CA LYS A 311 15.50 -15.29 4.59
C LYS A 311 15.92 -15.72 6.00
N GLU A 312 16.79 -16.72 6.10
CA GLU A 312 17.32 -17.19 7.39
C GLU A 312 17.99 -16.05 8.17
N GLY A 313 18.69 -15.16 7.47
CA GLY A 313 19.33 -14.00 8.09
C GLY A 313 18.38 -13.02 8.73
N ILE A 314 17.28 -12.70 8.06
CA ILE A 314 16.26 -11.81 8.63
C ILE A 314 15.48 -12.50 9.75
N GLU A 315 15.28 -13.82 9.65
CA GLU A 315 14.72 -14.63 10.73
C GLU A 315 15.62 -14.58 11.98
N GLU A 316 16.93 -14.81 11.84
CA GLU A 316 17.89 -14.78 12.96
C GLU A 316 18.02 -13.38 13.59
N ILE A 317 18.13 -12.32 12.77
CA ILE A 317 18.12 -10.93 13.26
C ILE A 317 16.84 -10.61 14.04
N SER A 318 15.70 -11.14 13.59
CA SER A 318 14.41 -10.97 14.26
C SER A 318 14.37 -11.71 15.59
N GLU A 319 14.89 -12.94 15.63
CA GLU A 319 15.01 -13.74 16.86
C GLU A 319 15.93 -13.07 17.89
N GLU A 320 17.09 -12.55 17.47
CA GLU A 320 17.99 -11.80 18.34
C GLU A 320 17.32 -10.55 18.92
N LEU A 321 16.59 -9.78 18.10
CA LEU A 321 15.82 -8.62 18.59
C LEU A 321 14.78 -9.02 19.63
N ILE A 322 14.10 -10.15 19.44
CA ILE A 322 13.11 -10.67 20.39
C ILE A 322 13.80 -11.08 21.71
N VAL A 323 14.99 -11.69 21.65
CA VAL A 323 15.79 -12.03 22.82
C VAL A 323 16.19 -10.76 23.57
N LEU A 324 16.74 -9.76 22.87
CA LEU A 324 17.09 -8.47 23.47
C LEU A 324 15.87 -7.81 24.13
N TYR A 325 14.72 -7.84 23.46
CA TYR A 325 13.49 -7.30 24.04
C TYR A 325 13.12 -8.02 25.35
N LYS A 326 13.15 -9.35 25.36
CA LYS A 326 12.83 -10.15 26.56
C LYS A 326 13.83 -9.91 27.69
N GLU A 327 15.11 -9.81 27.41
CA GLU A 327 16.16 -9.66 28.42
C GLU A 327 16.24 -8.25 29.01
N TYR A 328 15.98 -7.21 28.22
CA TYR A 328 16.19 -5.82 28.66
C TYR A 328 14.88 -5.07 28.94
N VAL A 329 13.81 -5.34 28.19
CA VAL A 329 12.52 -4.65 28.35
C VAL A 329 11.63 -5.36 29.38
N ASN A 330 11.57 -6.69 29.36
CA ASN A 330 10.70 -7.44 30.28
C ASN A 330 11.33 -7.69 31.66
N GLU A 331 12.64 -7.50 31.80
CA GLU A 331 13.35 -7.64 33.08
C GLU A 331 13.03 -6.46 34.04
N ASP A 332 13.17 -6.69 35.35
CA ASP A 332 13.02 -5.62 36.33
C ASP A 332 14.18 -4.61 36.19
N VAL A 333 13.87 -3.32 36.08
CA VAL A 333 14.87 -2.24 35.93
C VAL A 333 15.91 -2.27 37.05
N SER A 334 15.54 -2.70 38.26
CA SER A 334 16.47 -2.83 39.39
C SER A 334 17.54 -3.90 39.21
N ASN A 335 17.32 -4.86 38.29
CA ASN A 335 18.28 -5.90 37.93
C ASN A 335 19.20 -5.47 36.78
N LEU A 336 18.96 -4.32 36.16
CA LEU A 336 19.71 -3.85 34.99
C LEU A 336 20.89 -2.97 35.39
N THR A 337 22.01 -3.13 34.67
CA THR A 337 23.13 -2.19 34.73
C THR A 337 22.78 -0.89 34.00
N GLU A 338 23.54 0.18 34.24
CA GLU A 338 23.31 1.47 33.59
C GLU A 338 23.35 1.37 32.05
N SER A 339 24.24 0.56 31.49
CA SER A 339 24.29 0.29 30.04
C SER A 339 23.08 -0.51 29.55
N ALA A 340 22.58 -1.45 30.35
CA ALA A 340 21.39 -2.24 30.04
C ALA A 340 20.11 -1.39 30.05
N ILE A 341 20.04 -0.38 30.94
CA ILE A 341 18.96 0.61 30.96
C ILE A 341 18.95 1.44 29.67
N GLN A 342 20.13 1.87 29.18
CA GLN A 342 20.22 2.60 27.91
C GLN A 342 19.73 1.77 26.72
N LEU A 343 20.11 0.49 26.65
CA LEU A 343 19.64 -0.43 25.61
C LEU A 343 18.12 -0.65 25.69
N ARG A 344 17.57 -0.81 26.89
CA ARG A 344 16.14 -0.89 27.12
C ARG A 344 15.40 0.33 26.56
N GLU A 345 15.88 1.54 26.85
CA GLU A 345 15.27 2.77 26.34
C GLU A 345 15.29 2.85 24.81
N GLN A 346 16.37 2.39 24.17
CA GLN A 346 16.48 2.31 22.71
C GLN A 346 15.46 1.32 22.13
N LEU A 347 15.31 0.13 22.73
CA LEU A 347 14.34 -0.88 22.31
C LEU A 347 12.90 -0.38 22.47
N LEU A 348 12.55 0.21 23.61
CA LEU A 348 11.23 0.80 23.84
C LEU A 348 10.89 1.85 22.78
N LYS A 349 11.86 2.72 22.45
CA LYS A 349 11.71 3.73 21.39
C LYS A 349 11.53 3.10 20.00
N LEU A 350 12.28 2.04 19.70
CA LEU A 350 12.16 1.32 18.43
C LEU A 350 10.76 0.71 18.27
N PHE A 351 10.19 0.15 19.33
CA PHE A 351 8.85 -0.45 19.33
C PHE A 351 7.71 0.53 19.61
N GLY A 352 8.02 1.79 19.93
CA GLY A 352 7.02 2.84 20.18
C GLY A 352 6.30 2.69 21.52
N GLU A 353 6.92 1.99 22.46
CA GLU A 353 6.45 1.87 23.83
C GLU A 353 7.03 3.01 24.67
N VAL A 354 6.21 3.55 25.57
CA VAL A 354 6.63 4.63 26.47
C VAL A 354 7.18 4.00 27.75
N SER A 355 8.34 4.48 28.17
CA SER A 355 9.07 4.07 29.38
C SER A 355 8.26 4.13 30.66
#